data_AF-A0A2D8AFS4-F1
#
_entry.id   AF-A0A2D8AFS4-F1
#
_cell.length_a   1.000
_cell.length_b   1.000
_cell.length_c   1.000
_cell.angle_alpha   90.00
_cell.angle_beta   90.00
_cell.angle_gamma   90.00
#
_symmetry.space_group_name_H-M   'P 1'
#
loop_
_entity.id
_entity.type
_entity.pdbx_description
1 polymer ?
#
loop_
_entity_poly.entity_id
_entity_poly.type
_entity_poly.pdbx_seq_one_letter_code
_entity_poly.pdbx_strand_id
1 'polypeptide(L)'
;MAAQCEANYLRLMRLVPHEEDERVFVIRGEGHSARIRLRVEEDHRYTSMLSISQEGLNPAWLQPLVMQVRMYHDANMAEVTGYQEQKRFDGRYQYPNPEMRLPDEKAQLNRFLAEWLEHCLRYGYAQPVITVQEGQITVR
;
A
#
# COMPACT_ATOMS: atom_id res chain seq x y z
N MET A 1 4.47 -15.59 -8.83
CA MET A 1 4.63 -14.68 -7.67
C MET A 1 5.75 -13.67 -7.92
N ALA A 2 6.98 -14.10 -8.20
CA ALA A 2 8.14 -13.20 -8.41
C ALA A 2 7.90 -12.04 -9.39
N ALA A 3 7.37 -12.31 -10.59
CA ALA A 3 7.08 -11.26 -11.58
C ALA A 3 6.06 -10.21 -11.09
N GLN A 4 5.11 -10.60 -10.23
CA GLN A 4 4.16 -9.67 -9.64
C GLN A 4 4.84 -8.73 -8.64
N CYS A 5 5.73 -9.28 -7.81
CA CYS A 5 6.45 -8.50 -6.81
C CYS A 5 7.40 -7.48 -7.46
N GLU A 6 8.08 -7.85 -8.54
CA GLU A 6 8.91 -6.95 -9.33
C GLU A 6 8.07 -5.84 -9.98
N ALA A 7 6.95 -6.20 -10.59
CA ALA A 7 6.06 -5.23 -11.22
C ALA A 7 5.41 -4.28 -10.18
N ASN A 8 5.17 -4.74 -8.95
CA ASN A 8 4.69 -3.91 -7.85
C ASN A 8 5.78 -2.94 -7.37
N TYR A 9 7.04 -3.39 -7.29
CA TYR A 9 8.18 -2.54 -6.95
C TYR A 9 8.31 -1.36 -7.91
N LEU A 10 8.29 -1.63 -9.21
CA LEU A 10 8.39 -0.57 -10.23
C LEU A 10 7.22 0.42 -10.18
N ARG A 11 6.00 -0.04 -9.87
CA ARG A 11 4.84 0.84 -9.69
C ARG A 11 4.99 1.71 -8.45
N LEU A 12 5.46 1.15 -7.34
CA LEU A 12 5.69 1.89 -6.10
C LEU A 12 6.78 2.95 -6.24
N MET A 13 7.90 2.63 -6.89
CA MET A 13 8.96 3.60 -7.19
C MET A 13 8.47 4.79 -8.05
N ARG A 14 7.39 4.61 -8.82
CA ARG A 14 6.76 5.70 -9.59
C ARG A 14 5.77 6.53 -8.76
N LEU A 15 5.08 5.90 -7.80
CA LEU A 15 4.06 6.53 -6.97
C LEU A 15 4.66 7.26 -5.75
N VAL A 16 5.74 6.74 -5.18
CA VAL A 16 6.45 7.32 -4.04
C VAL A 16 7.88 7.63 -4.47
N PRO A 17 8.16 8.85 -4.96
CA PRO A 17 9.51 9.29 -5.26
C PRO A 17 10.38 9.23 -3.99
N HIS A 18 11.67 8.94 -4.16
CA HIS A 18 12.62 8.66 -3.08
C HIS A 18 12.79 9.78 -2.04
N GLU A 19 12.32 10.98 -2.34
CA GLU A 19 12.48 12.20 -1.53
C GLU A 19 11.27 12.47 -0.61
N GLU A 20 10.20 11.68 -0.72
CA GLU A 20 8.98 11.88 0.05
C GLU A 20 8.60 10.67 0.91
N ASP A 21 8.43 10.94 2.21
CA ASP A 21 7.98 9.95 3.18
C ASP A 21 6.49 9.62 3.04
N GLU A 22 5.72 10.45 2.33
CA GLU A 22 4.27 10.29 2.21
C GLU A 22 3.71 10.90 0.92
N ARG A 23 2.78 10.16 0.28
CA ARG A 23 2.02 10.60 -0.88
C ARG A 23 0.55 10.27 -0.70
N VAL A 24 -0.33 11.20 -1.07
CA VAL A 24 -1.78 10.96 -1.10
C VAL A 24 -2.29 11.12 -2.52
N PHE A 25 -2.98 10.11 -3.01
CA PHE A 25 -3.68 10.13 -4.29
C PHE A 25 -5.18 10.28 -4.05
N VAL A 26 -5.83 11.14 -4.82
CA VAL A 26 -7.28 11.22 -4.85
C VAL A 26 -7.79 10.60 -6.13
N ILE A 27 -8.70 9.64 -5.98
CA ILE A 27 -9.38 8.96 -7.08
C ILE A 27 -10.84 9.39 -7.02
N ARG A 28 -11.32 10.02 -8.09
CA ARG A 28 -12.70 10.49 -8.21
C ARG A 28 -13.50 9.55 -9.10
N GLY A 29 -14.62 9.07 -8.59
CA GLY A 29 -15.66 8.37 -9.35
C GLY A 29 -16.95 9.20 -9.41
N GLU A 30 -17.99 8.65 -10.01
CA GLU A 30 -19.31 9.28 -10.06
C GLU A 30 -19.90 9.38 -8.65
N GLY A 31 -19.87 10.59 -8.08
CA GLY A 31 -20.42 10.91 -6.75
C GLY A 31 -19.55 10.53 -5.55
N HIS A 32 -18.36 9.96 -5.76
CA HIS A 32 -17.51 9.42 -4.69
C HIS A 32 -16.04 9.80 -4.89
N SER A 33 -15.30 9.99 -3.80
CA SER A 33 -13.85 10.21 -3.83
C SER A 33 -13.13 9.33 -2.82
N ALA A 34 -12.17 8.53 -3.29
CA ALA A 34 -11.25 7.80 -2.44
C ALA A 34 -9.96 8.60 -2.27
N ARG A 35 -9.39 8.58 -1.07
CA ARG A 35 -8.02 9.03 -0.81
C ARG A 35 -7.17 7.79 -0.55
N ILE A 36 -6.14 7.57 -1.34
CA ILE A 36 -5.16 6.50 -1.13
C ILE A 36 -3.90 7.14 -0.59
N ARG A 37 -3.50 6.78 0.63
CA ARG A 37 -2.30 7.27 1.30
C ARG A 37 -1.23 6.19 1.23
N LEU A 38 -0.05 6.55 0.72
CA LEU A 38 1.16 5.73 0.75
C LEU A 38 2.13 6.44 1.68
N ARG A 39 2.61 5.74 2.70
CA ARG A 39 3.54 6.29 3.69
C ARG A 39 4.71 5.34 3.89
N VAL A 40 5.92 5.88 3.89
CA VAL A 40 7.13 5.17 4.29
C VAL A 40 7.17 5.19 5.82
N GLU A 41 7.08 4.02 6.43
CA GLU A 41 7.13 3.84 7.90
C GLU A 41 8.56 3.57 8.37
N GLU A 42 9.34 2.83 7.58
CA GLU A 42 10.74 2.52 7.84
C GLU A 42 11.53 2.60 6.54
N ASP A 43 12.71 3.20 6.57
CA ASP A 43 13.61 3.26 5.42
C ASP A 43 15.03 2.82 5.80
N HIS A 44 15.53 1.80 5.12
CA HIS A 44 16.87 1.27 5.27
C HIS A 44 17.51 1.07 3.90
N ARG A 45 18.84 1.03 3.86
CA ARG A 45 19.64 0.96 2.63
C ARG A 45 19.17 -0.06 1.59
N TYR A 46 18.68 -1.22 2.02
CA TYR A 46 18.25 -2.31 1.13
C TYR A 46 16.76 -2.65 1.27
N THR A 47 16.07 -2.08 2.25
CA THR A 47 14.68 -2.42 2.52
C THR A 47 13.92 -1.24 3.09
N SER A 48 12.71 -1.00 2.58
CA SER A 48 11.78 -0.03 3.18
C SER A 48 10.44 -0.70 3.49
N MET A 49 9.76 -0.21 4.51
CA MET A 49 8.41 -0.61 4.89
C MET A 49 7.44 0.52 4.55
N LEU A 50 6.43 0.21 3.76
CA LEU A 50 5.38 1.13 3.38
C LEU A 50 4.04 0.69 3.98
N SER A 51 3.25 1.68 4.41
CA SER A 51 1.84 1.55 4.70
C SER A 51 1.04 2.12 3.55
N ILE A 52 0.08 1.35 3.04
CA ILE A 52 -0.85 1.80 2.00
C ILE A 52 -2.26 1.70 2.56
N SER A 53 -2.98 2.83 2.61
CA SER A 53 -4.33 2.89 3.16
C SER A 53 -5.33 3.64 2.29
N GLN A 54 -6.61 3.28 2.42
CA GLN A 54 -7.73 3.99 1.81
C GLN A 54 -8.55 4.75 2.85
N GLU A 55 -8.69 6.04 2.64
CA GLU A 55 -9.53 6.95 3.43
C GLU A 55 -10.73 7.43 2.60
N GLY A 56 -11.81 7.82 3.29
CA GLY A 56 -12.90 8.62 2.72
C GLY A 56 -14.07 7.88 2.07
N LEU A 57 -13.98 6.56 1.84
CA LEU A 57 -15.09 5.75 1.29
C LEU A 57 -15.68 4.72 2.25
N ASN A 58 -15.12 4.58 3.45
CA ASN A 58 -15.60 3.55 4.37
C ASN A 58 -16.73 4.10 5.25
N PRO A 59 -17.88 3.39 5.31
CA PRO A 59 -18.88 3.63 6.35
C PRO A 59 -18.22 3.60 7.73
N ALA A 60 -18.76 4.32 8.72
CA ALA A 60 -18.19 4.39 10.07
C ALA A 60 -18.01 3.02 10.76
N TRP A 61 -18.73 1.99 10.30
CA TRP A 61 -18.66 0.62 10.81
C TRP A 61 -17.59 -0.25 10.11
N LEU A 62 -16.97 0.23 9.04
CA LEU A 62 -15.97 -0.51 8.27
C LEU A 62 -14.58 0.10 8.49
N GLN A 63 -13.62 -0.74 8.88
CA GLN A 63 -12.25 -0.28 9.04
C GLN A 63 -11.63 0.12 7.69
N PRO A 64 -10.80 1.19 7.66
CA PRO A 64 -9.97 1.50 6.52
C PRO A 64 -9.19 0.30 6.02
N LEU A 65 -9.14 0.13 4.70
CA LEU A 65 -8.29 -0.87 4.09
C LEU A 65 -6.84 -0.43 4.30
N VAL A 66 -6.02 -1.26 4.95
CA VAL A 66 -4.60 -1.00 5.21
C VAL A 66 -3.76 -2.22 4.85
N MET A 67 -2.72 -2.01 4.06
CA MET A 67 -1.71 -3.01 3.68
C MET A 67 -0.33 -2.56 4.14
N GLN A 68 0.45 -3.47 4.71
CA GLN A 68 1.88 -3.29 4.90
C GLN A 68 2.62 -3.93 3.73
N VAL A 69 3.52 -3.17 3.10
CA VAL A 69 4.28 -3.59 1.94
C VAL A 69 5.76 -3.42 2.24
N ARG A 70 6.53 -4.50 2.09
CA ARG A 70 7.98 -4.44 2.16
C ARG A 70 8.56 -4.32 0.77
N MET A 71 9.44 -3.34 0.57
CA MET A 71 10.26 -3.19 -0.63
C MET A 71 11.67 -3.70 -0.34
N TYR A 72 12.21 -4.51 -1.25
CA TYR A 72 13.60 -4.99 -1.26
C TYR A 72 14.29 -4.35 -2.47
N HIS A 73 15.20 -3.40 -2.21
CA HIS A 73 15.84 -2.60 -3.27
C HIS A 73 16.96 -3.34 -3.99
N ASP A 74 17.59 -4.30 -3.32
CA ASP A 74 18.61 -5.18 -3.90
C ASP A 74 18.01 -6.20 -4.88
N ALA A 75 16.82 -6.72 -4.57
CA ALA A 75 16.09 -7.66 -5.42
C ALA A 75 15.08 -7.00 -6.36
N ASN A 76 14.85 -5.68 -6.27
CA ASN A 76 13.80 -4.94 -6.97
C ASN A 76 12.42 -5.59 -6.81
N MET A 77 12.06 -5.98 -5.59
CA MET A 77 10.80 -6.67 -5.29
C MET A 77 10.00 -5.93 -4.23
N ALA A 78 8.67 -5.93 -4.38
CA ALA A 78 7.75 -5.44 -3.35
C ALA A 78 6.68 -6.47 -3.07
N GLU A 79 6.42 -6.76 -1.80
CA GLU A 79 5.41 -7.73 -1.39
C GLU A 79 4.55 -7.24 -0.22
N VAL A 80 3.27 -7.64 -0.22
CA VAL A 80 2.37 -7.42 0.92
C VAL A 80 2.80 -8.32 2.08
N THR A 81 3.26 -7.74 3.19
CA THR A 81 3.65 -8.47 4.41
C THR A 81 2.56 -8.48 5.48
N GLY A 82 1.57 -7.61 5.38
CA GLY A 82 0.45 -7.53 6.32
C GLY A 82 -0.80 -6.90 5.70
N TYR A 83 -1.97 -7.23 6.26
CA TYR A 83 -3.28 -6.74 5.81
C TYR A 83 -4.24 -6.62 7.00
N GLN A 84 -4.91 -5.47 7.16
CA GLN A 84 -5.93 -5.23 8.21
C GLN A 84 -5.54 -5.79 9.61
N GLU A 85 -4.46 -5.27 10.17
CA GLU A 85 -3.86 -5.65 11.47
C GLU A 85 -3.30 -7.09 11.56
N GLN A 86 -3.47 -7.92 10.54
CA GLN A 86 -2.81 -9.23 10.46
C GLN A 86 -1.39 -9.09 9.94
N LYS A 87 -0.41 -9.25 10.83
CA LYS A 87 1.01 -8.91 10.58
C LYS A 87 1.90 -10.04 10.06
N ARG A 88 1.40 -11.25 9.81
CA ARG A 88 2.24 -12.36 9.31
C ARG A 88 1.46 -13.29 8.41
N PHE A 89 1.99 -13.49 7.19
CA PHE A 89 1.61 -14.58 6.30
C PHE A 89 2.82 -15.50 6.16
N ASP A 90 2.72 -16.74 6.63
CA ASP A 90 3.75 -17.76 6.46
C ASP A 90 3.72 -18.29 5.02
N GLY A 91 4.91 -18.56 4.48
CA GLY A 91 5.08 -18.94 3.06
C GLY A 91 4.47 -20.30 2.69
N ARG A 92 4.11 -21.14 3.67
CA ARG A 92 3.40 -22.41 3.49
C ARG A 92 2.58 -22.74 4.73
N TYR A 93 1.26 -22.73 4.60
CA TYR A 93 0.36 -23.34 5.58
C TYR A 93 -0.01 -24.76 5.13
N GLN A 94 0.13 -25.75 6.01
CA GLN A 94 -0.55 -27.02 5.80
C GLN A 94 -2.05 -26.81 6.00
N TYR A 95 -2.87 -27.27 5.06
CA TYR A 95 -4.32 -27.15 5.18
C TYR A 95 -4.93 -28.44 5.73
N PRO A 96 -5.88 -28.35 6.68
CA PRO A 96 -6.38 -27.14 7.34
C PRO A 96 -5.36 -26.55 8.33
N ASN A 97 -5.17 -25.23 8.31
CA ASN A 97 -4.42 -24.53 9.36
C ASN A 97 -5.40 -23.92 10.39
N PRO A 98 -4.98 -23.70 11.66
CA PRO A 98 -5.85 -23.19 12.72
C PRO A 98 -6.50 -21.83 12.41
N GLU A 99 -5.88 -21.06 11.51
CA GLU A 99 -6.33 -19.74 11.08
C GLU A 99 -7.15 -19.79 9.78
N MET A 100 -7.45 -20.99 9.25
CA MET A 100 -8.19 -21.24 8.01
C MET A 100 -7.68 -20.49 6.76
N ARG A 101 -6.39 -20.14 6.73
CA ARG A 101 -5.77 -19.44 5.61
C ARG A 101 -5.75 -20.28 4.34
N LEU A 102 -6.07 -19.66 3.21
CA LEU A 102 -6.05 -20.31 1.91
C LEU A 102 -4.59 -20.46 1.41
N PRO A 103 -4.26 -21.56 0.72
CA PRO A 103 -2.90 -21.80 0.22
C PRO A 103 -2.31 -20.69 -0.68
N ASP A 104 -3.15 -19.86 -1.31
CA ASP A 104 -2.75 -18.82 -2.26
C ASP A 104 -3.03 -17.39 -1.78
N GLU A 105 -3.42 -17.20 -0.52
CA GLU A 105 -3.79 -15.90 0.08
C GLU A 105 -2.73 -14.80 -0.17
N LYS A 106 -1.46 -15.12 0.08
CA LYS A 106 -0.33 -14.21 -0.20
C LYS A 106 -0.29 -13.78 -1.67
N ALA A 107 -0.56 -14.70 -2.60
CA ALA A 107 -0.57 -14.38 -4.02
C ALA A 107 -1.79 -13.53 -4.39
N GLN A 108 -2.96 -13.77 -3.78
CA GLN A 108 -4.14 -12.93 -3.93
C GLN A 108 -3.87 -11.49 -3.46
N LEU A 109 -3.27 -11.31 -2.28
CA LEU A 109 -2.93 -9.98 -1.75
C LEU A 109 -1.95 -9.22 -2.65
N ASN A 110 -0.93 -9.90 -3.21
CA ASN A 110 0.01 -9.24 -4.12
C ASN A 110 -0.61 -8.88 -5.48
N ARG A 111 -1.60 -9.65 -5.96
CA ARG A 111 -2.40 -9.27 -7.14
C ARG A 111 -3.30 -8.09 -6.83
N PHE A 112 -3.97 -8.10 -5.67
CA PHE A 112 -4.81 -7.00 -5.21
C PHE A 112 -4.02 -5.69 -5.09
N LEU A 113 -2.83 -5.74 -4.48
CA LEU A 113 -1.91 -4.59 -4.46
C LEU A 113 -1.62 -4.07 -5.87
N ALA A 114 -1.35 -4.96 -6.82
CA ALA A 114 -1.02 -4.56 -8.18
C ALA A 114 -2.14 -3.80 -8.87
N GLU A 115 -3.37 -4.29 -8.75
CA GLU A 115 -4.57 -3.64 -9.27
C GLU A 115 -4.75 -2.25 -8.64
N TRP A 116 -4.51 -2.13 -7.33
CA TRP A 116 -4.57 -0.86 -6.61
C TRP A 116 -3.54 0.16 -7.10
N LEU A 117 -2.28 -0.25 -7.24
CA LEU A 117 -1.22 0.62 -7.72
C LEU A 117 -1.46 1.04 -9.18
N GLU A 118 -1.94 0.13 -10.02
CA GLU A 118 -2.28 0.44 -11.41
C GLU A 118 -3.45 1.40 -11.51
N HIS A 119 -4.46 1.23 -10.66
CA HIS A 119 -5.58 2.15 -10.56
C HIS A 119 -5.12 3.56 -10.12
N CYS A 120 -4.23 3.65 -9.12
CA CYS A 120 -3.64 4.91 -8.68
C CYS A 120 -2.85 5.59 -9.80
N LEU A 121 -2.01 4.84 -10.55
CA LEU A 121 -1.24 5.38 -11.67
C LEU A 121 -2.12 5.88 -12.82
N ARG A 122 -3.27 5.25 -13.05
CA ARG A 122 -4.14 5.55 -14.19
C ARG A 122 -5.15 6.67 -13.90
N TYR A 123 -5.66 6.76 -12.68
CA TYR A 123 -6.78 7.63 -12.33
C TYR A 123 -6.52 8.53 -11.12
N GLY A 124 -5.42 8.32 -10.40
CA GLY A 124 -5.07 9.09 -9.21
C GLY A 124 -4.49 10.45 -9.56
N TYR A 125 -4.99 11.49 -8.89
CA TYR A 125 -4.36 12.80 -8.85
C TYR A 125 -3.58 12.92 -7.55
N ALA A 126 -2.27 13.13 -7.64
CA ALA A 126 -1.45 13.38 -6.45
C ALA A 126 -1.87 14.69 -5.79
N GLN A 127 -2.19 14.65 -4.50
CA GLN A 127 -2.38 15.83 -3.67
C GLN A 127 -1.11 16.07 -2.83
N PRO A 128 -0.63 17.31 -2.74
CA PRO A 128 0.41 17.63 -1.78
C PRO A 128 -0.10 17.33 -0.37
N VAL A 129 0.76 16.74 0.45
CA VAL A 129 0.43 16.45 1.85
C VAL A 129 0.54 17.77 2.62
N ILE A 130 -0.61 18.31 3.05
CA ILE A 130 -0.65 19.53 3.86
C ILE A 130 -0.69 19.12 5.33
N THR A 131 0.42 19.30 6.04
CA THR A 131 0.43 19.16 7.49
C THR A 131 -0.03 20.49 8.09
N VAL A 132 -1.20 20.50 8.73
CA VAL A 132 -1.66 21.64 9.51
C VAL A 132 -1.01 21.52 10.90
N GLN A 133 0.11 22.20 11.10
CA GLN A 133 0.58 22.53 12.46
C GLN A 133 -0.20 23.76 12.92
N GLU A 134 -0.65 23.78 14.18
CA GLU A 134 -1.44 24.87 14.77
C GLU A 134 -0.93 26.25 14.33
N GLY A 135 -1.67 26.90 13.42
CA GLY A 135 -1.41 28.27 12.98
C GLY A 135 -0.54 28.50 11.74
N GLN A 136 0.06 27.48 11.11
CA GLN A 136 0.86 27.71 9.89
C GLN A 136 0.74 26.57 8.87
N ILE A 137 0.17 26.87 7.70
CA ILE A 137 0.03 25.93 6.58
C ILE A 137 1.39 25.82 5.89
N THR A 138 2.07 24.69 6.04
CA THR A 138 3.28 24.38 5.28
C THR A 138 2.99 23.24 4.30
N VAL A 139 3.26 23.49 3.02
CA VAL A 139 3.14 22.49 1.93
C VAL A 139 4.50 21.83 1.75
N ARG A 140 4.57 20.50 1.79
CA ARG A 140 5.73 19.71 1.37
C ARG A 140 5.50 19.16 -0.03
#